data_AF-A0A0W7WM98-F1
#
_entry.id   AF-A0A0W7WM98-F1
#
_cell.length_a   1.000
_cell.length_b   1.000
_cell.length_c   1.000
_cell.angle_alpha   90.00
_cell.angle_beta   90.00
_cell.angle_gamma   90.00
#
_symmetry.space_group_name_H-M   'P 1'
#
loop_
_entity.id
_entity.type
_entity.pdbx_description
1 polymer ?
#
loop_
_entity_poly.entity_id
_entity_poly.type
_entity_poly.pdbx_seq_one_letter_code
_entity_poly.pdbx_strand_id
1 'polypeptide(L)'
;MRQKNGPSKLTNEAMVKDIRRRPRKHHSSEKKDRIALEGLSGEDSLTKPCRRDGIEKCLHCAWSKELLEAGKKRLAGDTFRLATGPEVKGLRHEATALKEAVADLTLEKRLLKKSMLGDGGDEECGIRRQKSSSSPGR
;
A
#
# COMPACT_ATOMS: atom_id res chain seq x y z
N MET A 1 -2.68 -73.78 -26.17
CA MET A 1 -2.25 -73.01 -24.98
C MET A 1 -2.14 -71.55 -25.39
N ARG A 2 -2.93 -70.66 -24.78
CA ARG A 2 -2.97 -69.23 -25.14
C ARG A 2 -2.16 -68.46 -24.10
N GLN A 3 -0.95 -68.03 -24.47
CA GLN A 3 -0.14 -67.19 -23.59
C GLN A 3 -0.77 -65.81 -23.47
N LYS A 4 -1.07 -65.38 -22.25
CA LYS A 4 -1.52 -64.01 -21.95
C LYS A 4 -0.27 -63.14 -21.81
N ASN A 5 -0.08 -62.23 -22.75
CA ASN A 5 0.97 -61.22 -22.68
C ASN A 5 0.68 -60.31 -21.48
N GLY A 6 1.64 -60.20 -20.56
CA GLY A 6 1.57 -59.34 -19.38
C GLY A 6 1.51 -57.84 -19.74
N PRO A 7 1.23 -56.97 -18.75
CA PRO A 7 0.99 -55.55 -18.96
C PRO A 7 2.20 -54.90 -19.61
N SER A 8 2.03 -54.38 -20.82
CA SER A 8 3.06 -53.65 -21.54
C SER A 8 3.48 -52.43 -20.73
N LYS A 9 4.79 -52.31 -20.47
CA LYS A 9 5.38 -51.10 -19.88
C LYS A 9 5.00 -49.92 -20.77
N LEU A 10 4.27 -48.95 -20.24
CA LEU A 10 3.90 -47.72 -20.95
C LEU A 10 5.18 -47.08 -21.52
N THR A 11 5.15 -46.65 -22.78
CA THR A 11 6.28 -45.96 -23.42
C THR A 11 6.63 -44.69 -22.65
N ASN A 12 7.90 -44.29 -22.63
CA ASN A 12 8.36 -43.07 -21.93
C ASN A 12 7.54 -41.83 -22.32
N GLU A 13 7.12 -41.75 -23.58
CA GLU A 13 6.24 -40.68 -24.09
C GLU A 13 4.86 -40.68 -23.44
N ALA A 14 4.27 -41.86 -23.23
CA ALA A 14 3.01 -42.01 -22.52
C ALA A 14 3.14 -41.63 -21.05
N MET A 15 4.27 -41.96 -20.40
CA MET A 15 4.57 -41.54 -19.03
C MET A 15 4.71 -40.01 -18.92
N VAL A 16 5.43 -39.36 -19.83
CA VAL A 16 5.58 -37.89 -19.85
C VAL A 16 4.23 -37.21 -20.10
N LYS A 17 3.41 -37.74 -21.02
CA LYS A 17 2.04 -37.24 -21.25
C LYS A 17 1.16 -37.39 -20.00
N ASP A 18 1.25 -38.51 -19.29
CA ASP A 18 0.48 -38.74 -18.06
C ASP A 18 0.92 -37.81 -16.92
N ILE A 19 2.24 -37.61 -16.75
CA ILE A 19 2.80 -36.63 -15.80
C ILE A 19 2.31 -35.22 -16.11
N ARG A 20 2.26 -34.83 -17.39
CA ARG A 20 1.74 -33.52 -17.83
C ARG A 20 0.23 -33.39 -17.64
N ARG A 21 -0.52 -34.48 -17.81
CA ARG A 21 -1.99 -34.51 -17.68
C ARG A 21 -2.44 -34.54 -16.21
N ARG A 22 -1.61 -35.07 -15.31
CA ARG A 22 -1.95 -35.19 -13.89
C ARG A 22 -2.21 -33.80 -13.30
N PRO A 23 -3.42 -33.54 -12.76
CA PRO A 23 -3.72 -32.25 -12.17
C PRO A 23 -2.78 -32.03 -10.98
N ARG A 24 -2.04 -30.91 -11.00
CA ARG A 24 -1.27 -30.49 -9.82
C ARG A 24 -2.24 -30.29 -8.67
N LYS A 25 -1.87 -30.73 -7.47
CA LYS A 25 -2.64 -30.46 -6.25
C LYS A 25 -2.85 -28.94 -6.16
N HIS A 26 -4.10 -28.51 -6.06
CA HIS A 26 -4.42 -27.11 -5.88
C HIS A 26 -4.29 -26.79 -4.38
N HIS A 27 -3.51 -25.76 -4.07
CA HIS A 27 -3.33 -25.26 -2.71
C HIS A 27 -4.08 -23.94 -2.58
N SER A 28 -4.90 -23.78 -1.54
CA SER A 28 -5.48 -22.49 -1.18
C SER A 28 -4.36 -21.47 -0.90
N SER A 29 -4.60 -20.19 -1.21
CA SER A 29 -3.65 -19.10 -0.91
C SER A 29 -3.28 -19.11 0.57
N GLU A 30 -4.27 -19.25 1.46
CA GLU A 30 -4.05 -19.27 2.91
C GLU A 30 -3.10 -20.40 3.34
N LYS A 31 -3.27 -21.59 2.75
CA LYS A 31 -2.37 -22.72 3.01
C LYS A 31 -0.96 -22.45 2.48
N LYS A 32 -0.85 -21.89 1.27
CA LYS A 32 0.43 -21.54 0.65
C LYS A 32 1.18 -20.51 1.49
N ASP A 33 0.49 -19.46 1.92
CA ASP A 33 1.07 -18.36 2.68
C ASP A 33 1.51 -18.82 4.08
N ARG A 34 0.69 -19.63 4.78
CA ARG A 34 1.06 -20.21 6.08
C ARG A 34 2.36 -21.01 6.01
N ILE A 35 2.46 -21.92 5.03
CA ILE A 35 3.62 -22.81 4.88
C ILE A 35 4.87 -22.01 4.49
N ALA A 36 4.73 -21.04 3.58
CA ALA A 36 5.84 -20.20 3.17
C ALA A 36 6.37 -19.34 4.33
N LEU A 37 5.49 -18.82 5.19
CA LEU A 37 5.88 -18.04 6.36
C LEU A 37 6.54 -18.90 7.46
N GLU A 38 5.99 -20.08 7.76
CA GLU A 38 6.57 -21.03 8.72
C GLU A 38 8.01 -21.41 8.31
N GLY A 39 8.26 -21.61 7.02
CA GLY A 39 9.62 -21.86 6.51
C GLY A 39 10.57 -20.65 6.56
N LEU A 40 10.05 -19.42 6.58
CA LEU A 40 10.85 -18.20 6.68
C LEU A 40 11.14 -17.78 8.12
N SER A 41 10.33 -18.22 9.09
CA SER A 41 10.47 -17.90 10.51
C SER A 41 11.78 -18.43 11.12
N GLY A 42 12.40 -19.44 10.49
CA GLY A 42 13.71 -19.98 10.90
C GLY A 42 13.69 -20.87 12.15
N GLU A 43 12.52 -21.01 12.79
CA GLU A 43 12.28 -21.88 13.95
C GLU A 43 12.43 -23.36 13.60
N ASP A 44 12.06 -23.72 12.36
CA ASP A 44 12.12 -25.06 11.83
C ASP A 44 12.93 -25.11 10.53
N SER A 45 13.75 -26.14 10.35
CA SER A 45 14.40 -26.36 9.05
C SER A 45 13.32 -26.50 7.97
N LEU A 46 13.58 -25.94 6.77
CA LEU A 46 12.67 -25.95 5.61
C LEU A 46 12.05 -27.33 5.30
N THR A 47 12.66 -28.40 5.80
CA THR A 47 12.23 -29.78 5.64
C THR A 47 11.02 -30.18 6.50
N LYS A 48 10.81 -29.58 7.66
CA LYS A 48 9.69 -29.88 8.56
C LYS A 48 8.32 -29.47 8.01
N PRO A 49 8.10 -28.21 7.56
CA PRO A 49 6.82 -27.81 6.98
C PRO A 49 6.52 -28.57 5.68
N CYS A 50 7.54 -28.84 4.85
CA CYS A 50 7.40 -29.66 3.64
C CYS A 50 6.91 -31.10 3.95
N ARG A 51 7.44 -31.74 5.01
CA ARG A 51 7.01 -33.08 5.43
C ARG A 51 5.60 -33.08 6.02
N ARG A 52 5.29 -32.11 6.87
CA ARG A 52 3.98 -31.99 7.54
C ARG A 52 2.84 -31.79 6.54
N ASP A 53 3.06 -30.93 5.54
CA ASP A 53 2.03 -30.60 4.54
C ASP A 53 2.09 -31.45 3.27
N GLY A 54 3.05 -32.37 3.17
CA GLY A 54 3.21 -33.26 2.02
C GLY A 54 3.61 -32.52 0.73
N ILE A 55 4.48 -31.52 0.87
CA ILE A 55 4.91 -30.62 -0.19
C ILE A 55 6.38 -30.89 -0.54
N GLU A 56 6.70 -30.79 -1.83
CA GLU A 56 8.08 -30.88 -2.29
C GLU A 56 8.86 -29.60 -1.97
N LYS A 57 10.12 -29.75 -1.56
CA LYS A 57 11.01 -28.63 -1.25
C LYS A 57 11.10 -27.59 -2.38
N CYS A 58 11.16 -28.05 -3.63
CA CYS A 58 11.20 -27.17 -4.81
C CYS A 58 9.96 -26.26 -4.88
N LEU A 59 8.78 -26.80 -4.56
CA LEU A 59 7.52 -26.06 -4.56
C LEU A 59 7.48 -25.04 -3.43
N HIS A 60 7.94 -25.41 -2.23
CA HIS A 60 8.09 -24.49 -1.11
C HIS A 60 9.01 -23.31 -1.47
N CYS A 61 10.21 -23.59 -2.01
CA CYS A 61 11.15 -22.55 -2.41
C CYS A 61 10.57 -21.58 -3.45
N ALA A 62 9.78 -22.09 -4.41
CA ALA A 62 9.11 -21.25 -5.40
C ALA A 62 8.11 -20.29 -4.73
N TRP A 63 7.29 -20.79 -3.80
CA TRP A 63 6.31 -19.98 -3.09
C TRP A 63 6.95 -18.94 -2.16
N SER A 64 7.98 -19.33 -1.39
CA SER A 64 8.73 -18.39 -0.54
C SER A 64 9.34 -17.26 -1.38
N LYS A 65 9.87 -17.58 -2.57
CA LYS A 65 10.40 -16.56 -3.49
C LYS A 65 9.32 -15.61 -3.98
N GLU A 66 8.18 -16.13 -4.44
CA GLU A 66 7.05 -15.30 -4.90
C GLU A 66 6.53 -14.37 -3.80
N LEU A 67 6.40 -14.89 -2.57
CA LEU A 67 5.96 -14.14 -1.41
C LEU A 67 6.92 -12.99 -1.09
N LEU A 68 8.23 -13.26 -1.08
CA LEU A 68 9.25 -12.25 -0.80
C LEU A 68 9.28 -11.17 -1.91
N GLU A 69 9.19 -11.56 -3.18
CA GLU A 69 9.16 -10.59 -4.28
C GLU A 69 7.90 -9.72 -4.24
N ALA A 70 6.74 -10.30 -3.92
CA ALA A 70 5.52 -9.52 -3.70
C ALA A 70 5.66 -8.56 -2.52
N GLY A 71 6.24 -9.02 -1.40
CA GLY A 71 6.53 -8.20 -0.22
C GLY A 71 7.45 -7.03 -0.52
N LYS A 72 8.56 -7.27 -1.22
CA LYS A 72 9.51 -6.22 -1.64
C LYS A 72 8.85 -5.16 -2.52
N LYS A 73 8.06 -5.58 -3.52
CA LYS A 73 7.34 -4.65 -4.40
C LYS A 73 6.36 -3.78 -3.63
N ARG A 74 5.63 -4.35 -2.67
CA ARG A 74 4.71 -3.60 -1.81
C ARG A 74 5.47 -2.61 -0.92
N LEU A 75 6.55 -3.05 -0.28
CA LEU A 75 7.38 -2.17 0.55
C LEU A 75 7.98 -1.02 -0.26
N ALA A 76 8.46 -1.27 -1.48
CA ALA A 76 8.95 -0.23 -2.38
C ALA A 76 7.85 0.77 -2.77
N GLY A 77 6.63 0.27 -3.03
CA GLY A 77 5.46 1.11 -3.28
C GLY A 77 5.01 1.90 -2.05
N ASP A 78 5.08 1.32 -0.86
CA ASP A 78 4.70 1.97 0.40
C ASP A 78 5.75 3.01 0.83
N THR A 79 7.04 2.80 0.53
CA THR A 79 8.06 3.87 0.67
C THR A 79 7.81 5.05 -0.24
N PHE A 80 7.20 4.83 -1.42
CA PHE A 80 6.79 5.92 -2.31
C PHE A 80 5.55 6.66 -1.78
N ARG A 81 4.64 5.95 -1.08
CA ARG A 81 3.40 6.50 -0.51
C ARG A 81 3.56 7.12 0.87
N LEU A 82 4.59 6.74 1.63
CA LEU A 82 4.94 7.43 2.86
C LEU A 82 5.35 8.86 2.47
N ALA A 83 4.56 9.85 2.90
CA ALA A 83 4.69 11.27 2.57
C ALA A 83 5.96 11.90 3.17
N THR A 84 7.13 11.41 2.77
CA THR A 84 8.44 11.94 3.11
C THR A 84 9.27 12.11 1.83
N GLY A 85 8.63 12.54 0.75
CA GLY A 85 9.33 12.99 -0.45
C GLY A 85 9.97 14.37 -0.24
N PRO A 86 11.12 14.66 -0.88
CA PRO A 86 11.65 16.03 -0.97
C PRO A 86 10.62 17.02 -1.52
N GLU A 87 9.68 16.55 -2.34
CA GLU A 87 8.55 17.34 -2.84
C GLU A 87 7.62 17.85 -1.72
N VAL A 88 7.24 17.01 -0.74
CA VAL A 88 6.42 17.46 0.40
C VAL A 88 7.19 18.47 1.27
N LYS A 89 8.52 18.34 1.36
CA LYS A 89 9.36 19.32 2.05
C LYS A 89 9.44 20.64 1.27
N GLY A 90 9.61 20.59 -0.05
CA GLY A 90 9.59 21.75 -0.95
C GLY A 90 8.26 22.49 -0.87
N LEU A 91 7.14 21.77 -1.05
CA LEU A 91 5.79 22.31 -0.93
C LEU A 91 5.52 22.96 0.44
N ARG A 92 6.04 22.39 1.53
CA ARG A 92 5.95 23.00 2.87
C ARG A 92 6.76 24.29 2.98
N HIS A 93 7.95 24.34 2.38
CA HIS A 93 8.79 25.52 2.39
C HIS A 93 8.16 26.64 1.55
N GLU A 94 7.70 26.32 0.34
CA GLU A 94 6.97 27.23 -0.54
C GLU A 94 5.68 27.74 0.12
N ALA A 95 4.91 26.88 0.77
CA ALA A 95 3.71 27.29 1.49
C ALA A 95 4.01 28.25 2.65
N THR A 96 5.17 28.14 3.30
CA THR A 96 5.60 29.11 4.34
C THR A 96 6.02 30.43 3.71
N ALA A 97 6.84 30.41 2.66
CA ALA A 97 7.26 31.61 1.94
C ALA A 97 6.07 32.39 1.37
N LEU A 98 5.07 31.68 0.81
CA LEU A 98 3.84 32.32 0.32
C LEU A 98 3.02 32.93 1.45
N LYS A 99 2.97 32.32 2.64
CA LYS A 99 2.27 32.91 3.79
C LYS A 99 2.93 34.19 4.27
N GLU A 100 4.27 34.24 4.28
CA GLU A 100 5.04 35.43 4.65
C GLU A 100 4.77 36.56 3.65
N ALA A 101 4.92 36.30 2.34
CA ALA A 101 4.63 37.29 1.30
C ALA A 101 3.18 37.81 1.36
N VAL A 102 2.20 36.94 1.61
CA VAL A 102 0.80 37.37 1.77
C VAL A 102 0.61 38.23 3.02
N ALA A 103 1.30 37.92 4.12
CA ALA A 103 1.25 38.73 5.33
C ALA A 103 1.82 40.13 5.08
N ASP A 104 2.98 40.23 4.43
CA ASP A 104 3.63 41.50 4.07
C ASP A 104 2.73 42.35 3.17
N LEU A 105 2.24 41.77 2.07
CA LEU A 105 1.29 42.44 1.16
C LEU A 105 0.00 42.86 1.87
N THR A 106 -0.47 42.09 2.86
CA THR A 106 -1.65 42.46 3.65
C THR A 106 -1.38 43.66 4.55
N LEU A 107 -0.19 43.75 5.14
CA LEU A 107 0.23 44.90 5.94
C LEU A 107 0.41 46.14 5.06
N GLU A 108 1.10 46.02 3.93
CA GLU A 108 1.25 47.12 2.97
C GLU A 108 -0.09 47.64 2.48
N LYS A 109 -1.02 46.75 2.11
CA LYS A 109 -2.38 47.14 1.70
C LYS A 109 -3.11 47.93 2.80
N ARG A 110 -2.95 47.53 4.08
CA ARG A 110 -3.56 48.25 5.21
C ARG A 110 -2.94 49.63 5.41
N LEU A 111 -1.62 49.72 5.33
CA LEU A 111 -0.89 50.98 5.46
C LEU A 111 -1.24 51.94 4.31
N LEU A 112 -1.23 51.47 3.07
CA LEU A 112 -1.64 52.24 1.90
C LEU A 112 -3.08 52.71 2.01
N LYS A 113 -4.00 51.84 2.45
CA LYS A 113 -5.40 52.24 2.67
C LYS A 113 -5.49 53.30 3.77
N LYS A 114 -4.70 53.21 4.84
CA LYS A 114 -4.68 54.21 5.91
C LYS A 114 -4.03 55.53 5.46
N SER A 115 -2.99 55.50 4.62
CA SER A 115 -2.32 56.71 4.11
C SER A 115 -3.12 57.40 3.00
N MET A 116 -3.83 56.65 2.16
CA MET A 116 -4.66 57.18 1.08
C MET A 116 -5.98 57.78 1.58
N LEU A 117 -6.45 57.37 2.76
CA LEU A 117 -7.68 57.92 3.36
C LEU A 117 -7.42 59.22 4.14
N GLY A 118 -6.18 59.70 4.22
CA GLY A 118 -5.84 60.94 4.91
C GLY A 118 -6.05 60.86 6.41
N ASP A 119 -5.31 61.69 7.14
CA ASP A 119 -5.53 61.95 8.56
C ASP A 119 -6.90 62.65 8.75
N GLY A 120 -7.96 61.85 8.80
CA GLY A 120 -9.32 62.37 8.86
C GLY A 120 -10.38 61.29 8.95
N GLY A 121 -10.74 60.91 10.18
CA GLY A 121 -12.04 60.30 10.50
C GLY A 121 -11.96 58.84 10.97
N ASP A 122 -11.74 58.67 12.27
CA ASP A 122 -12.19 57.48 13.01
C ASP A 122 -13.72 57.38 12.92
N GLU A 123 -14.26 56.71 11.88
CA GLU A 123 -15.68 56.34 11.82
C GLU A 123 -15.79 54.87 11.37
N GLU A 124 -15.84 54.01 12.39
CA GLU A 124 -16.73 52.84 12.50
C GLU A 124 -16.91 51.94 11.25
N CYS A 125 -16.05 50.94 11.06
CA CYS A 125 -16.42 49.77 10.26
C CYS A 125 -17.04 48.71 11.18
N GLY A 126 -18.35 48.83 11.36
CA GLY A 126 -19.18 47.93 12.16
C GLY A 126 -19.04 46.46 11.73
N ILE A 127 -18.56 45.64 12.67
CA ILE A 127 -18.76 44.20 12.63
C ILE A 127 -20.27 43.97 12.81
N ARG A 128 -20.96 43.65 11.70
CA ARG A 128 -22.36 43.21 11.71
C ARG A 128 -22.45 41.86 12.45
N ARG A 129 -22.53 41.89 13.78
CA ARG A 129 -23.02 40.77 14.58
C ARG A 129 -24.49 40.55 14.21
N GLN A 130 -24.78 39.40 13.61
CA GLN A 130 -26.16 38.93 13.42
C GLN A 130 -26.84 38.88 14.79
N LYS A 131 -27.83 39.73 15.03
CA LYS A 131 -28.78 39.57 16.14
C LYS A 131 -29.77 38.48 15.73
N SER A 132 -29.59 37.27 16.24
CA SER A 132 -30.62 36.24 16.25
C SER A 132 -31.79 36.72 17.10
N SER A 133 -32.91 37.04 16.46
CA SER A 133 -34.18 37.33 17.11
C SER A 133 -34.70 36.06 17.78
N SER A 134 -34.67 36.01 19.11
CA SER A 134 -35.47 35.06 19.90
C SER A 134 -36.56 35.87 20.60
N SER A 135 -37.80 35.71 20.14
CA SER A 135 -39.00 36.31 20.72
C SER A 135 -39.21 35.84 22.17
N PRO A 136 -39.70 36.69 23.08
CA PRO A 136 -40.23 36.22 24.35
C PRO A 136 -41.70 35.85 24.16
N GLY A 137 -42.00 34.56 24.31
CA GLY A 137 -43.38 34.07 24.48
C GLY A 137 -43.92 34.46 25.85
N ARG A 138 -45.20 34.83 25.87
CA ARG A 138 -46.04 34.95 27.07
C ARG A 138 -46.28 33.59 27.72
#